data_AF-A0A1I5UJ07-F1
#
_entry.id   AF-A0A1I5UJ07-F1
#
_cell.length_a   1.000
_cell.length_b   1.000
_cell.length_c   1.000
_cell.angle_alpha   90.00
_cell.angle_beta   90.00
_cell.angle_gamma   90.00
#
_symmetry.space_group_name_H-M   'P 1'
#
loop_
_entity.id
_entity.type
_entity.pdbx_description
1 polymer ?
#
loop_
_entity_poly.entity_id
_entity_poly.type
_entity_poly.pdbx_seq_one_letter_code
_entity_poly.pdbx_strand_id
1 'polypeptide(L)'
;MALINFNRILTWADFPNSLPASKSEDARISVSWKLDADEFQRKGNAIVIGKFAVEIFLVPDNCGVVRSVVSGDRAVAEALLKHEQGHYDIIALGAREFHKKAAALSALTEQELNNKLDKLQEEMTKKADEADARYDVQTNHSRNKQKQQEWERLIAAEKQKPDGSVSNLP
;
A
#
# COMPACT_ATOMS: atom_id res chain seq x y z
N MET A 1 10.51 -14.09 -1.10
CA MET A 1 10.12 -12.67 -1.17
C MET A 1 9.70 -12.26 0.23
N ALA A 2 10.42 -11.35 0.86
CA ALA A 2 10.12 -10.90 2.22
C ALA A 2 9.32 -9.61 2.14
N LEU A 3 7.99 -9.73 2.12
CA LEU A 3 7.08 -8.59 2.27
C LEU A 3 6.47 -8.64 3.67
N ILE A 4 6.90 -7.72 4.53
CA ILE A 4 6.45 -7.66 5.90
C ILE A 4 5.13 -6.88 5.93
N ASN A 5 4.13 -7.41 6.64
CA ASN A 5 2.76 -6.89 6.76
C ASN A 5 1.90 -6.89 5.48
N PHE A 6 2.33 -7.54 4.39
CA PHE A 6 1.57 -7.55 3.12
C PHE A 6 0.10 -7.99 3.24
N ASN A 7 -0.20 -8.90 4.17
CA ASN A 7 -1.54 -9.42 4.43
C ASN A 7 -2.15 -8.86 5.73
N ARG A 8 -1.71 -7.69 6.22
CA ARG A 8 -2.28 -7.07 7.42
C ARG A 8 -3.77 -6.84 7.22
N ILE A 9 -4.55 -7.26 8.21
CA ILE A 9 -5.98 -6.96 8.30
C ILE A 9 -6.13 -5.77 9.25
N LEU A 10 -6.72 -4.69 8.76
CA LEU A 10 -6.97 -3.48 9.53
C LEU A 10 -8.08 -3.70 10.56
N THR A 11 -7.93 -3.00 11.67
CA THR A 11 -8.89 -2.91 12.76
C THR A 11 -9.02 -1.46 13.19
N TRP A 12 -10.04 -1.13 13.99
CA TRP A 12 -10.17 0.23 14.50
C TRP A 12 -9.05 0.67 15.46
N ALA A 13 -8.21 -0.26 15.94
CA ALA A 13 -7.00 0.08 16.69
C ALA A 13 -5.91 0.73 15.81
N ASP A 14 -5.99 0.55 14.48
CA ASP A 14 -5.07 1.15 13.51
C ASP A 14 -5.35 2.64 13.24
N PHE A 15 -6.44 3.16 13.82
CA PHE A 15 -6.88 4.56 13.67
C PHE A 15 -6.82 5.23 15.04
N PRO A 16 -5.63 5.64 15.51
CA PRO A 16 -5.47 6.19 16.86
C PRO A 16 -6.11 7.57 17.01
N ASN A 17 -6.19 8.36 15.94
CA ASN A 17 -6.70 9.73 16.01
C ASN A 17 -8.22 9.81 15.87
N SER A 18 -8.82 10.77 16.56
CA SER A 18 -10.23 11.14 16.36
C SER A 18 -10.31 12.24 15.31
N LEU A 19 -11.11 12.04 14.28
CA LEU A 19 -11.45 13.08 13.30
C LEU A 19 -12.68 13.86 13.75
N PRO A 20 -12.79 15.16 13.42
CA PRO A 20 -14.03 15.90 13.60
C PRO A 20 -15.11 15.35 12.65
N ALA A 21 -16.36 15.30 13.11
CA ALA A 21 -17.46 14.90 12.25
C ALA A 21 -17.57 15.87 11.05
N SER A 22 -17.44 15.33 9.84
CA SER A 22 -17.46 16.08 8.59
C SER A 22 -18.33 15.37 7.57
N LYS A 23 -18.70 16.04 6.48
CA LYS A 23 -19.41 15.38 5.35
C LYS A 23 -18.44 14.75 4.34
N SER A 24 -17.16 15.08 4.41
CA SER A 24 -16.17 14.69 3.41
C SER A 24 -15.49 13.37 3.75
N GLU A 25 -15.10 13.18 5.02
CA GLU A 25 -14.24 12.07 5.44
C GLU A 25 -14.69 11.53 6.81
N ASP A 26 -14.99 10.23 6.87
CA ASP A 26 -15.38 9.53 8.10
C ASP A 26 -14.24 8.68 8.68
N ALA A 27 -13.30 8.23 7.85
CA ALA A 27 -12.05 7.59 8.23
C ALA A 27 -10.95 7.99 7.25
N ARG A 28 -9.70 7.83 7.70
CA ARG A 28 -8.50 8.02 6.90
C ARG A 28 -7.44 7.04 7.34
N ILE A 29 -6.87 6.30 6.40
CA ILE A 29 -5.66 5.52 6.57
C ILE A 29 -4.50 6.15 5.79
N SER A 30 -3.30 6.10 6.34
CA SER A 30 -2.08 6.48 5.63
C SER A 30 -1.09 5.34 5.72
N VAL A 31 -0.65 4.87 4.56
CA VAL A 31 0.16 3.65 4.41
C VAL A 31 1.37 3.98 3.56
N SER A 32 2.52 3.44 3.93
CA SER A 32 3.75 3.56 3.15
C SER A 32 4.55 2.27 3.25
N TRP A 33 5.69 2.22 2.57
CA TRP A 33 6.63 1.12 2.71
C TRP A 33 8.07 1.63 2.71
N LYS A 34 8.95 0.81 3.27
CA LYS A 34 10.40 1.04 3.27
C LYS A 34 11.14 -0.21 2.84
N LEU A 35 12.28 -0.01 2.20
CA LEU A 35 13.26 -1.05 1.91
C LEU A 35 14.12 -1.26 3.15
N ASP A 36 14.26 -2.51 3.58
CA ASP A 36 15.23 -2.94 4.59
C ASP A 36 16.17 -3.95 3.93
N ALA A 37 17.44 -3.58 3.75
CA ALA A 37 18.38 -4.33 2.94
C ALA A 37 19.69 -4.56 3.66
N ASP A 38 20.23 -5.77 3.50
CA ASP A 38 21.63 -6.08 3.82
C ASP A 38 22.57 -5.30 2.87
N GLU A 39 23.87 -5.37 3.15
CA GLU A 39 24.90 -4.84 2.28
C GLU A 39 24.77 -5.34 0.82
N PHE A 40 25.14 -4.47 -0.10
CA PHE A 40 25.21 -4.80 -1.51
C PHE A 40 26.23 -5.90 -1.79
N GLN A 41 25.94 -6.70 -2.80
CA GLN A 41 26.75 -7.85 -3.15
C GLN A 41 27.33 -7.70 -4.54
N ARG A 42 28.58 -8.10 -4.72
CA ARG A 42 29.20 -8.19 -6.04
C ARG A 42 28.91 -9.55 -6.67
N LYS A 43 28.35 -9.55 -7.87
CA LYS A 43 28.06 -10.72 -8.69
C LYS A 43 28.73 -10.56 -10.06
N GLY A 44 29.94 -11.12 -10.17
CA GLY A 44 30.81 -10.85 -11.32
C GLY A 44 31.21 -9.38 -11.38
N ASN A 45 30.97 -8.71 -12.50
CA ASN A 45 31.26 -7.28 -12.68
C ASN A 45 30.13 -6.35 -12.18
N ALA A 46 29.01 -6.92 -11.73
CA ALA A 46 27.85 -6.16 -11.29
C ALA A 46 27.77 -6.10 -9.75
N ILE A 47 27.17 -5.03 -9.24
CA ILE A 47 26.65 -4.88 -7.88
C ILE A 47 25.15 -5.12 -7.92
N VAL A 48 24.65 -5.90 -6.96
CA VAL A 48 23.23 -6.21 -6.76
C VAL A 48 22.85 -5.97 -5.31
N ILE A 49 21.56 -5.80 -5.04
CA ILE A 49 21.05 -5.77 -3.67
C ILE A 49 21.26 -7.14 -3.02
N GLY A 50 21.66 -7.16 -1.74
CA GLY A 50 21.81 -8.37 -0.95
C GLY A 50 20.47 -9.02 -0.62
N LYS A 51 20.37 -9.69 0.54
CA LYS A 51 19.04 -10.06 1.05
C LYS A 51 18.35 -8.77 1.50
N PHE A 52 17.05 -8.70 1.26
CA PHE A 52 16.27 -7.55 1.67
C PHE A 52 14.82 -7.94 1.92
N ALA A 53 14.13 -7.07 2.63
CA ALA A 53 12.70 -7.08 2.85
C ALA A 53 12.10 -5.72 2.47
N VAL A 54 10.80 -5.73 2.20
CA VAL A 54 10.01 -4.50 2.08
C VAL A 54 8.94 -4.54 3.16
N GLU A 55 8.98 -3.57 4.06
CA GLU A 55 8.03 -3.46 5.16
C GLU A 55 6.95 -2.44 4.80
N ILE A 56 5.70 -2.88 4.82
CA ILE A 56 4.53 -2.01 4.72
C ILE A 56 4.15 -1.57 6.14
N PHE A 57 3.98 -0.27 6.34
CA PHE A 57 3.67 0.31 7.65
C PHE A 57 2.63 1.42 7.55
N LEU A 58 1.93 1.65 8.66
CA LEU A 58 0.99 2.76 8.80
C LEU A 58 1.73 4.00 9.28
N VAL A 59 1.29 5.18 8.83
CA VAL A 59 1.75 6.48 9.35
C VAL A 59 0.72 6.94 10.40
N PRO A 60 0.91 6.65 11.70
CA PRO A 60 -0.18 6.70 12.67
C PRO A 60 -0.77 8.10 12.83
N ASP A 61 0.06 9.15 12.75
CA ASP A 61 -0.36 10.56 12.85
C ASP A 61 -1.36 10.96 11.75
N ASN A 62 -1.35 10.24 10.63
CA ASN A 62 -2.26 10.47 9.51
C ASN A 62 -3.43 9.48 9.47
N CYS A 63 -3.52 8.56 10.45
CA CYS A 63 -4.60 7.58 10.54
C CYS A 63 -5.64 8.06 11.57
N GLY A 64 -6.91 8.17 11.18
CA GLY A 64 -7.95 8.65 12.08
C GLY A 64 -9.37 8.29 11.66
N VAL A 65 -10.31 8.42 12.58
CA VAL A 65 -11.72 8.10 12.33
C VAL A 65 -12.67 8.98 13.15
N VAL A 66 -13.86 9.25 12.60
CA VAL A 66 -14.97 9.89 13.32
C VAL A 66 -15.57 8.87 14.28
N ARG A 67 -15.28 9.01 15.59
CA ARG A 67 -15.61 7.99 16.60
C ARG A 67 -17.10 7.66 16.70
N SER A 68 -17.98 8.64 16.50
CA SER A 68 -19.44 8.44 16.51
C SER A 68 -19.97 7.59 15.36
N VAL A 69 -19.25 7.54 14.22
CA VAL A 69 -19.60 6.67 13.09
C VAL A 69 -19.30 5.22 13.44
N VAL A 70 -18.15 4.98 14.06
CA VAL A 70 -17.70 3.63 14.44
C VAL A 70 -18.50 3.04 15.61
N SER A 71 -18.89 3.88 16.57
CA SER A 71 -19.71 3.44 17.72
C SER A 71 -21.21 3.41 17.43
N GLY A 72 -21.64 3.86 16.24
CA GLY A 72 -23.03 3.89 15.82
C GLY A 72 -23.45 2.61 15.09
N ASP A 73 -23.79 2.73 13.82
CA ASP A 73 -24.22 1.59 13.00
C ASP A 73 -23.03 0.69 12.64
N ARG A 74 -23.09 -0.56 13.10
CA ARG A 74 -22.06 -1.57 12.84
C ARG A 74 -21.84 -1.84 11.35
N ALA A 75 -22.89 -1.87 10.53
CA ALA A 75 -22.76 -2.11 9.10
C ALA A 75 -22.05 -0.95 8.40
N VAL A 76 -22.27 0.28 8.86
CA VAL A 76 -21.54 1.46 8.39
C VAL A 76 -20.07 1.37 8.78
N ALA A 77 -19.77 1.03 10.03
CA ALA A 77 -18.41 0.84 10.48
C ALA A 77 -17.69 -0.27 9.68
N GLU A 78 -18.32 -1.43 9.47
CA GLU A 78 -17.72 -2.51 8.69
C GLU A 78 -17.48 -2.12 7.22
N ALA A 79 -18.38 -1.36 6.60
CA ALA A 79 -18.19 -0.86 5.24
C ALA A 79 -17.02 0.14 5.15
N LEU A 80 -16.91 1.04 6.13
CA LEU A 80 -15.83 2.02 6.20
C LEU A 80 -14.48 1.33 6.40
N LEU A 81 -14.37 0.38 7.32
CA LEU A 81 -13.12 -0.36 7.54
C LEU A 81 -12.68 -1.16 6.31
N LYS A 82 -13.64 -1.72 5.55
CA LYS A 82 -13.34 -2.38 4.26
C LYS A 82 -12.80 -1.40 3.22
N HIS A 83 -13.32 -0.18 3.21
CA HIS A 83 -12.83 0.86 2.31
C HIS A 83 -11.36 1.19 2.61
N GLU A 84 -11.04 1.42 3.88
CA GLU A 84 -9.67 1.66 4.34
C GLU A 84 -8.73 0.46 4.10
N GLN A 85 -9.25 -0.77 4.20
CA GLN A 85 -8.48 -1.97 3.83
C GLN A 85 -8.10 -1.96 2.35
N GLY A 86 -8.98 -1.44 1.48
CA GLY A 86 -8.69 -1.27 0.05
C GLY A 86 -7.48 -0.38 -0.19
N HIS A 87 -7.43 0.79 0.48
CA HIS A 87 -6.27 1.69 0.43
C HIS A 87 -4.98 0.98 0.85
N TYR A 88 -5.01 0.28 2.00
CA TYR A 88 -3.86 -0.49 2.46
C TYR A 88 -3.39 -1.52 1.44
N ASP A 89 -4.34 -2.26 0.87
CA ASP A 89 -4.04 -3.33 -0.07
C ASP A 89 -3.46 -2.81 -1.39
N ILE A 90 -3.91 -1.65 -1.87
CA ILE A 90 -3.35 -0.98 -3.06
C ILE A 90 -1.88 -0.61 -2.82
N ILE A 91 -1.58 0.03 -1.69
CA ILE A 91 -0.21 0.39 -1.32
C ILE A 91 0.66 -0.86 -1.13
N ALA A 92 0.13 -1.92 -0.52
CA ALA A 92 0.84 -3.19 -0.37
C ALA A 92 1.17 -3.85 -1.72
N LEU A 93 0.27 -3.75 -2.71
CA LEU A 93 0.53 -4.21 -4.09
C LEU A 93 1.65 -3.39 -4.76
N GLY A 94 1.71 -2.08 -4.51
CA GLY A 94 2.83 -1.23 -4.92
C GLY A 94 4.16 -1.67 -4.32
N ALA A 95 4.19 -1.92 -3.02
CA ALA A 95 5.37 -2.44 -2.31
C ALA A 95 5.85 -3.80 -2.85
N ARG A 96 4.92 -4.68 -3.25
CA ARG A 96 5.25 -5.96 -3.91
C ARG A 96 5.88 -5.75 -5.28
N GLU A 97 5.33 -4.85 -6.10
CA GLU A 97 5.91 -4.52 -7.40
C GLU A 97 7.32 -3.93 -7.25
N PHE A 98 7.50 -3.02 -6.29
CA PHE A 98 8.81 -2.48 -5.91
C PHE A 98 9.80 -3.60 -5.54
N HIS A 99 9.44 -4.50 -4.62
CA HIS A 99 10.32 -5.62 -4.24
C HIS A 99 10.77 -6.43 -5.45
N LYS A 100 9.84 -6.77 -6.36
CA LYS A 100 10.17 -7.59 -7.55
C LYS A 100 11.14 -6.87 -8.47
N LYS A 101 10.88 -5.59 -8.75
CA LYS A 101 11.74 -4.78 -9.61
C LYS A 101 13.11 -4.55 -8.97
N ALA A 102 13.16 -4.26 -7.67
CA ALA A 102 14.39 -4.07 -6.92
C ALA A 102 15.30 -5.32 -6.96
N ALA A 103 14.71 -6.52 -6.82
CA ALA A 103 15.45 -7.79 -6.91
C ALA A 103 16.12 -8.03 -8.28
N ALA A 104 15.62 -7.39 -9.34
CA ALA A 104 16.14 -7.52 -10.70
C ALA A 104 17.19 -6.45 -11.04
N LEU A 105 17.40 -5.45 -10.17
CA LEU A 105 18.36 -4.38 -10.42
C LEU A 105 19.80 -4.86 -10.28
N SER A 106 20.65 -4.28 -11.13
CA SER A 106 22.10 -4.40 -11.02
C SER A 106 22.77 -3.14 -11.56
N ALA A 107 23.99 -2.87 -11.12
CA ALA A 107 24.75 -1.69 -11.48
C ALA A 107 26.26 -1.97 -11.48
N LEU A 108 27.09 -1.05 -11.99
CA LEU A 108 28.55 -1.22 -11.93
C LEU A 108 29.13 -0.76 -10.59
N THR A 109 28.45 0.18 -9.95
CA THR A 109 28.83 0.75 -8.65
C THR A 109 27.65 0.74 -7.68
N GLU A 110 27.96 0.78 -6.38
CA GLU A 110 26.95 0.87 -5.32
C GLU A 110 26.15 2.16 -5.41
N GLN A 111 26.80 3.28 -5.73
CA GLN A 111 26.12 4.57 -5.90
C GLN A 111 25.10 4.54 -7.05
N GLU A 112 25.45 3.89 -8.16
CA GLU A 112 24.51 3.72 -9.27
C GLU A 112 23.33 2.81 -8.89
N LEU A 113 23.58 1.74 -8.11
CA LEU A 113 22.51 0.87 -7.62
C LEU A 113 21.56 1.62 -6.67
N ASN A 114 22.10 2.41 -5.73
CA ASN A 114 21.30 3.27 -4.84
C ASN A 114 20.41 4.22 -5.64
N ASN A 115 20.99 4.95 -6.60
CA ASN A 115 20.21 5.85 -7.45
C ASN A 115 19.10 5.14 -8.25
N LYS A 116 19.30 3.87 -8.65
CA LYS A 116 18.27 3.06 -9.31
C LYS A 116 17.17 2.65 -8.34
N LEU A 117 17.52 2.29 -7.10
CA LEU A 117 16.55 1.93 -6.06
C LEU A 117 15.70 3.15 -5.66
N ASP A 118 16.30 4.32 -5.50
CA ASP A 118 15.59 5.56 -5.15
C ASP A 118 14.57 5.95 -6.24
N LYS A 119 15.01 5.94 -7.51
CA LYS A 119 14.10 6.20 -8.64
C LYS A 119 12.97 5.18 -8.71
N LEU A 120 13.28 3.91 -8.46
CA LEU A 120 12.28 2.86 -8.44
C LEU A 120 11.28 3.06 -7.28
N GLN A 121 11.76 3.49 -6.11
CA GLN A 121 10.90 3.82 -4.96
C GLN A 121 9.95 4.94 -5.33
N GLU A 122 10.43 6.05 -5.89
CA GLU A 122 9.61 7.17 -6.34
C GLU A 122 8.56 6.73 -7.39
N GLU A 123 8.97 5.96 -8.39
CA GLU A 123 8.08 5.46 -9.45
C GLU A 123 6.96 4.59 -8.87
N MET A 124 7.29 3.66 -7.97
CA MET A 124 6.32 2.73 -7.40
C MET A 124 5.39 3.41 -6.40
N THR A 125 5.90 4.34 -5.59
CA THR A 125 5.07 5.19 -4.71
C THR A 125 4.07 5.97 -5.53
N LYS A 126 4.53 6.71 -6.54
CA LYS A 126 3.66 7.48 -7.41
C LYS A 126 2.58 6.61 -8.06
N LYS A 127 2.95 5.44 -8.58
CA LYS A 127 1.99 4.52 -9.20
C LYS A 127 0.94 4.02 -8.21
N ALA A 128 1.35 3.67 -7.00
CA ALA A 128 0.44 3.22 -5.96
C ALA A 128 -0.51 4.33 -5.52
N ASP A 129 0.00 5.55 -5.31
CA ASP A 129 -0.79 6.72 -4.96
C ASP A 129 -1.81 7.09 -6.06
N GLU A 130 -1.42 6.97 -7.34
CA GLU A 130 -2.33 7.20 -8.45
C GLU A 130 -3.46 6.15 -8.49
N ALA A 131 -3.17 4.89 -8.18
CA ALA A 131 -4.20 3.84 -8.08
C ALA A 131 -5.11 4.06 -6.87
N ASP A 132 -4.54 4.46 -5.75
CA ASP A 132 -5.24 4.79 -4.51
C ASP A 132 -6.23 5.95 -4.71
N ALA A 133 -5.79 7.02 -5.37
CA ALA A 133 -6.63 8.14 -5.74
C ALA A 133 -7.76 7.74 -6.70
N ARG A 134 -7.49 6.87 -7.69
CA ARG A 134 -8.53 6.35 -8.59
C ARG A 134 -9.55 5.51 -7.84
N TYR A 135 -9.11 4.68 -6.90
CA TYR A 135 -9.97 3.88 -6.05
C TYR A 135 -10.92 4.76 -5.24
N ASP A 136 -10.39 5.80 -4.58
CA ASP A 136 -11.18 6.73 -3.78
C ASP A 136 -12.26 7.44 -4.62
N VAL A 137 -11.86 7.98 -5.78
CA VAL A 137 -12.76 8.67 -6.71
C VAL A 137 -13.84 7.72 -7.26
N GLN A 138 -13.45 6.53 -7.73
CA GLN A 138 -14.39 5.60 -8.38
C GLN A 138 -15.37 4.98 -7.38
N THR A 139 -14.94 4.73 -6.16
CA THR A 139 -15.80 4.24 -5.07
C THR A 139 -16.59 5.37 -4.39
N ASN A 140 -16.32 6.62 -4.75
CA ASN A 140 -16.91 7.81 -4.12
C ASN A 140 -16.73 7.77 -2.59
N HIS A 141 -15.51 7.56 -2.13
CA HIS A 141 -15.15 7.36 -0.72
C HIS A 141 -16.07 6.33 -0.05
N SER A 142 -16.11 5.10 -0.57
CA SER A 142 -17.00 3.97 -0.20
C SER A 142 -18.50 4.08 -0.55
N ARG A 143 -19.01 5.25 -0.98
CA ARG A 143 -20.47 5.46 -1.19
C ARG A 143 -21.02 4.69 -2.39
N ASN A 144 -20.19 4.43 -3.40
CA ASN A 144 -20.52 3.60 -4.55
C ASN A 144 -20.22 2.13 -4.28
N LYS A 145 -21.20 1.43 -3.72
CA LYS A 145 -21.09 0.00 -3.34
C LYS A 145 -20.73 -0.92 -4.51
N GLN A 146 -21.22 -0.62 -5.72
CA GLN A 146 -20.92 -1.44 -6.89
C GLN A 146 -19.44 -1.33 -7.26
N LYS A 147 -18.91 -0.11 -7.29
CA LYS A 147 -17.48 0.11 -7.56
C LYS A 147 -16.59 -0.40 -6.44
N GLN A 148 -17.02 -0.25 -5.19
CA GLN A 148 -16.33 -0.83 -4.04
C GLN A 148 -16.13 -2.34 -4.21
N GLN A 149 -17.20 -3.08 -4.54
CA GLN A 149 -17.14 -4.54 -4.78
C GLN A 149 -16.33 -4.93 -6.03
N GLU A 150 -16.28 -4.08 -7.05
CA GLU A 150 -15.43 -4.30 -8.22
C GLU A 150 -13.95 -4.21 -7.84
N TRP A 151 -13.55 -3.14 -7.16
CA TRP A 151 -12.19 -2.94 -6.66
C TRP A 151 -11.77 -4.04 -5.67
N GLU A 152 -12.63 -4.40 -4.71
CA GLU A 152 -12.37 -5.50 -3.77
C GLU A 152 -12.02 -6.80 -4.49
N ARG A 153 -12.76 -7.14 -5.57
CA ARG A 153 -12.49 -8.35 -6.36
C ARG A 153 -11.17 -8.26 -7.11
N LEU A 154 -10.87 -7.11 -7.72
CA LEU A 154 -9.64 -6.90 -8.47
C LEU A 154 -8.41 -6.93 -7.56
N ILE A 155 -8.47 -6.22 -6.44
CA ILE A 155 -7.43 -6.22 -5.40
C ILE A 155 -7.20 -7.64 -4.89
N ALA A 156 -8.27 -8.36 -4.52
CA ALA A 156 -8.15 -9.74 -4.04
C ALA A 156 -7.51 -10.66 -5.09
N ALA A 157 -7.92 -10.55 -6.36
CA ALA A 157 -7.35 -11.32 -7.46
C ALA A 157 -5.86 -11.02 -7.64
N GLU A 158 -5.46 -9.75 -7.59
CA GLU A 158 -4.04 -9.37 -7.66
C GLU A 158 -3.28 -9.89 -6.44
N LYS A 159 -3.78 -9.75 -5.21
CA LYS A 159 -3.09 -10.23 -4.00
C LYS A 159 -2.85 -11.74 -4.02
N GLN A 160 -3.75 -12.54 -4.62
CA GLN A 160 -3.59 -13.99 -4.76
C GLN A 160 -2.54 -14.40 -5.79
N LYS A 161 -2.29 -13.57 -6.81
CA LYS A 161 -1.27 -13.86 -7.83
C LYS A 161 0.14 -13.68 -7.25
N PRO A 162 1.08 -14.62 -7.46
CA PRO A 162 2.47 -14.46 -7.07
C PRO A 162 3.13 -13.21 -7.66
N ASP A 163 2.64 -12.75 -8.82
CA ASP A 163 3.10 -11.61 -9.60
C ASP A 163 2.06 -10.51 -9.78
N GLY A 164 0.99 -10.54 -9.00
CA GLY A 164 0.03 -9.46 -9.08
C GLY A 164 0.68 -8.12 -8.73
N SER A 165 0.08 -7.06 -9.23
CA SER A 165 0.73 -5.76 -9.28
C SER A 165 -0.31 -4.66 -9.22
N VAL A 166 0.06 -3.54 -8.61
CA VAL A 166 -0.79 -2.33 -8.60
C VAL A 166 -1.02 -1.81 -10.03
N SER A 167 -0.12 -2.12 -10.97
CA SER A 167 -0.27 -1.80 -12.40
C SER A 167 -1.44 -2.51 -13.09
N ASN A 168 -1.96 -3.59 -12.51
CA ASN A 168 -3.10 -4.34 -13.06
C ASN A 168 -4.44 -3.83 -12.52
N LEU A 169 -4.42 -2.88 -11.57
CA LEU A 169 -5.63 -2.26 -11.06
C LEU A 169 -6.11 -1.16 -12.03
N PRO A 170 -7.42 -0.86 -12.05
CA PRO A 170 -8.01 0.17 -12.93
C PRO A 170 -7.38 1.55 -12.76
#